data_AF-A0A7S3ITL4-F1
#
_entry.id   AF-A0A7S3ITL4-F1
#
_cell.length_a   1.000
_cell.length_b   1.000
_cell.length_c   1.000
_cell.angle_alpha   90.00
_cell.angle_beta   90.00
_cell.angle_gamma   90.00
#
_symmetry.space_group_name_H-M   'P 1'
#
loop_
_entity.id
_entity.type
_entity.pdbx_description
1 polymer ?
#
loop_
_entity_poly.entity_id
_entity_poly.type
_entity_poly.pdbx_seq_one_letter_code
_entity_poly.pdbx_strand_id
1 'polypeptide(L)'
;MNGQVPSLLDRPKHERIRSKAAALREVFYEGDPLTGLERDIERMYVTEKYTKQQKYKKRNSMRFKVVWSMSDFNRLQEQKNYRMNDMEYFGTSKPTFIPFDLDDSLSHMYTHQDIMKTNKVRRIFSYFTDTKAYQRGQKRSQMQSMILLQRILMYIDSWEFVNSMDIPNDFHINHSIANMHIWLLHQRLRDFSENKFAFQLREELIDAYNTMTSQEMDEVDVLRKAKKIEDLDNYMFAIRRNFDFHFYINGKSVENPYYKVDALVWSSIFHEKVPRYSEQVYKMSEYLIQHFKYLQSLKFTDIERGEVDWSAYKVPFNYQTKVERINPPLSEEDFQREHDSPYKVKKYHYSFRLPEELTEDNLQRTYINLCTNAFFHNKDKTVREENLDLDSLTSQEREKVIYKLKKELEDMSAVADHQDSFFSPVMKSPTQTQFGIWKKNLFIPLTDQLEEQAQRKFDEQNEAKRRAKEQNLAFRQEVSGLHDIDAQDRKLQ
;
A
#
# COMPACT_ATOMS: atom_id res chain seq x y z
N MET A 1 37.22 -17.64 18.38
CA MET A 1 38.47 -18.33 17.99
C MET A 1 39.63 -17.48 18.51
N ASN A 2 40.45 -18.03 19.41
CA ASN A 2 41.64 -17.34 19.90
C ASN A 2 42.58 -17.19 18.69
N GLY A 3 42.99 -15.97 18.35
CA GLY A 3 43.68 -15.61 17.10
C GLY A 3 45.10 -16.18 16.93
N GLN A 4 45.30 -17.47 17.15
CA GLN A 4 46.56 -18.15 16.91
C GLN A 4 46.82 -18.25 15.42
N VAL A 5 47.96 -17.72 14.99
CA VAL A 5 48.43 -17.80 13.61
C VAL A 5 48.99 -19.20 13.39
N PRO A 6 48.57 -19.94 12.34
CA PRO A 6 49.10 -21.27 12.05
C PRO A 6 50.61 -21.22 11.76
N SER A 7 51.34 -22.27 12.15
CA SER A 7 52.79 -22.36 11.92
C SER A 7 53.12 -22.25 10.42
N LEU A 8 54.31 -21.75 10.08
CA LEU A 8 54.75 -21.63 8.68
C LEU A 8 54.71 -22.96 7.92
N LEU A 9 55.02 -24.07 8.59
CA LEU A 9 54.97 -25.42 8.02
C LEU A 9 53.54 -25.90 7.79
N ASP A 10 52.60 -25.49 8.64
CA ASP A 10 51.18 -25.88 8.54
C ASP A 10 50.36 -24.94 7.65
N ARG A 11 50.91 -23.79 7.26
CA ARG A 11 50.20 -22.77 6.47
C ARG A 11 49.56 -23.32 5.19
N PRO A 12 50.23 -24.15 4.36
CA PRO A 12 49.60 -24.71 3.15
C PRO A 12 48.42 -25.63 3.48
N LYS A 13 48.52 -26.43 4.55
CA LYS A 13 47.44 -27.31 5.02
C LYS A 13 46.26 -26.49 5.54
N HIS A 14 46.54 -25.44 6.31
CA HIS A 14 45.54 -24.53 6.83
C HIS A 14 44.82 -23.77 5.69
N GLU A 15 45.55 -23.24 4.71
CA GLU A 15 44.96 -22.57 3.54
C GLU A 15 44.10 -23.53 2.71
N ARG A 16 44.53 -24.79 2.53
CA ARG A 16 43.71 -25.82 1.86
C ARG A 16 42.43 -26.13 2.64
N ILE A 17 42.49 -26.24 3.97
CA ILE A 17 41.30 -26.46 4.81
C ILE A 17 40.38 -25.25 4.73
N ARG A 18 40.92 -24.04 4.84
CA ARG A 18 40.14 -22.80 4.74
C ARG A 18 39.46 -22.65 3.39
N SER A 19 40.16 -22.95 2.30
CA SER A 19 39.58 -22.94 0.94
C SER A 19 38.49 -23.99 0.79
N LYS A 20 38.70 -25.22 1.28
CA LYS A 20 37.65 -26.25 1.29
C LYS A 20 36.46 -25.87 2.15
N ALA A 21 36.70 -25.30 3.34
CA ALA A 21 35.63 -24.83 4.22
C ALA A 21 34.87 -23.66 3.60
N ALA A 22 35.56 -22.75 2.90
CA ALA A 22 34.93 -21.67 2.15
C ALA A 22 34.08 -22.21 0.99
N ALA A 23 34.60 -23.15 0.20
CA ALA A 23 33.86 -23.78 -0.88
C ALA A 23 32.66 -24.60 -0.38
N LEU A 24 32.81 -25.36 0.71
CA LEU A 24 31.70 -26.07 1.35
C LEU A 24 30.67 -25.10 1.92
N ARG A 25 31.12 -23.98 2.49
CA ARG A 25 30.25 -22.91 2.97
C ARG A 25 29.49 -22.28 1.80
N GLU A 26 30.16 -21.98 0.70
CA GLU A 26 29.56 -21.44 -0.53
C GLU A 26 28.52 -22.42 -1.07
N VAL A 27 28.84 -23.70 -1.24
CA VAL A 27 27.87 -24.70 -1.71
C VAL A 27 26.72 -24.90 -0.72
N PHE A 28 26.98 -24.88 0.59
CA PHE A 28 25.96 -25.08 1.61
C PHE A 28 25.00 -23.89 1.71
N TYR A 29 25.53 -22.66 1.70
CA TYR A 29 24.72 -21.46 1.85
C TYR A 29 24.17 -20.95 0.52
N GLU A 30 24.94 -21.00 -0.57
CA GLU A 30 24.62 -20.42 -1.87
C GLU A 30 24.16 -21.46 -2.92
N GLY A 31 24.28 -22.75 -2.58
CA GLY A 31 23.95 -23.85 -3.49
C GLY A 31 25.08 -24.21 -4.46
N ASP A 32 24.83 -25.22 -5.29
CA ASP A 32 25.75 -25.58 -6.36
C ASP A 32 25.86 -24.43 -7.38
N PRO A 33 27.06 -24.15 -7.94
CA PRO A 33 27.22 -23.13 -8.97
C PRO A 33 26.61 -23.61 -10.29
N LEU A 34 25.30 -23.41 -10.44
CA LEU A 34 24.54 -23.80 -11.61
C LEU A 34 24.52 -22.70 -12.68
N THR A 35 24.62 -23.09 -13.94
CA THR A 35 24.31 -22.21 -15.09
C THR A 35 22.86 -21.75 -15.05
N GLY A 36 22.50 -20.71 -15.83
CA GLY A 36 21.11 -20.24 -15.91
C GLY A 36 20.13 -21.37 -16.26
N LEU A 37 20.47 -22.16 -17.28
CA LEU A 37 19.65 -23.28 -17.74
C LEU A 37 19.53 -24.40 -16.70
N GLU A 38 20.64 -24.75 -16.03
CA GLU A 38 20.61 -25.76 -14.97
C GLU A 38 19.74 -25.31 -13.79
N ARG A 39 19.76 -24.03 -13.44
CA ARG A 39 18.84 -23.47 -12.44
C ARG A 39 17.39 -23.54 -12.88
N ASP A 40 17.08 -23.28 -14.14
CA ASP A 40 15.71 -23.35 -14.63
C ASP A 40 15.18 -24.79 -14.65
N ILE A 41 16.03 -25.74 -15.07
CA ILE A 41 15.76 -27.18 -14.96
C ILE A 41 15.49 -27.56 -13.49
N GLU A 42 16.32 -27.07 -12.57
CA GLU A 42 16.16 -27.31 -11.14
C GLU A 42 14.85 -26.71 -10.62
N ARG A 43 14.52 -25.47 -10.97
CA ARG A 43 13.24 -24.82 -10.62
C ARG A 43 12.06 -25.64 -11.11
N MET A 44 12.05 -26.05 -12.38
CA MET A 44 10.99 -26.89 -12.93
C MET A 44 10.84 -28.21 -12.16
N TYR A 45 11.96 -28.88 -11.87
CA TYR A 45 11.96 -30.11 -11.09
C TYR A 45 11.33 -29.89 -9.69
N VAL A 46 11.75 -28.82 -9.01
CA VAL A 46 11.26 -28.45 -7.69
C VAL A 46 9.76 -28.10 -7.76
N THR A 47 9.30 -27.31 -8.73
CA THR A 47 7.88 -26.99 -8.93
C THR A 47 7.03 -28.23 -9.20
N GLU A 48 7.50 -29.17 -10.02
CA GLU A 48 6.80 -30.42 -10.27
C GLU A 48 6.71 -31.27 -9.00
N LYS A 49 7.81 -31.34 -8.25
CA LYS A 49 7.87 -32.00 -6.95
C LYS A 49 6.88 -31.35 -5.97
N TYR A 50 6.76 -30.02 -5.94
CA TYR A 50 5.83 -29.30 -5.06
C TYR A 50 4.39 -29.61 -5.43
N THR A 51 4.08 -29.62 -6.72
CA THR A 51 2.76 -29.99 -7.25
C THR A 51 2.40 -31.43 -6.87
N LYS A 52 3.36 -32.36 -6.90
CA LYS A 52 3.17 -33.74 -6.42
C LYS A 52 2.88 -33.75 -4.92
N GLN A 53 3.64 -33.00 -4.12
CA GLN A 53 3.42 -32.89 -2.67
C GLN A 53 2.02 -32.33 -2.35
N GLN A 54 1.56 -31.30 -3.06
CA GLN A 54 0.22 -30.73 -2.87
C GLN A 54 -0.88 -31.74 -3.24
N LYS A 55 -0.71 -32.48 -4.34
CA LYS A 55 -1.61 -33.60 -4.70
C LYS A 55 -1.60 -34.70 -3.65
N TYR A 56 -0.44 -34.98 -3.05
CA TYR A 56 -0.33 -35.92 -1.92
C TYR A 56 -1.13 -35.44 -0.73
N LYS A 57 -0.93 -34.19 -0.26
CA LYS A 57 -1.68 -33.60 0.86
C LYS A 57 -3.19 -33.61 0.61
N LYS A 58 -3.62 -33.25 -0.61
CA LYS A 58 -5.05 -33.19 -0.97
C LYS A 58 -5.71 -34.57 -1.07
N ARG A 59 -5.00 -35.59 -1.55
CA ARG A 59 -5.57 -36.91 -1.87
C ARG A 59 -5.16 -38.03 -0.91
N ASN A 60 -4.20 -37.77 -0.02
CA ASN A 60 -3.53 -38.77 0.83
C ASN A 60 -3.02 -40.01 0.05
N SER A 61 -2.69 -39.85 -1.23
CA SER A 61 -2.35 -40.98 -2.11
C SER A 61 -0.85 -41.18 -2.23
N MET A 62 -0.36 -42.34 -1.78
CA MET A 62 1.07 -42.70 -1.78
C MET A 62 1.76 -42.57 -3.15
N ARG A 63 1.01 -42.66 -4.26
CA ARG A 63 1.52 -42.41 -5.62
C ARG A 63 2.17 -41.02 -5.78
N PHE A 64 1.72 -40.04 -5.01
CA PHE A 64 2.23 -38.66 -5.07
C PHE A 64 3.20 -38.34 -3.93
N LYS A 65 3.52 -39.30 -3.06
CA LYS A 65 4.42 -39.07 -1.93
C LYS A 65 5.81 -38.72 -2.46
N VAL A 66 6.30 -37.56 -2.09
CA VAL A 66 7.65 -37.07 -2.42
C VAL A 66 8.32 -36.60 -1.13
N VAL A 67 9.63 -36.82 -1.01
CA VAL A 67 10.42 -36.33 0.12
C VAL A 67 10.84 -34.90 -0.20
N TRP A 68 10.35 -33.94 0.57
CA TRP A 68 10.70 -32.54 0.43
C TRP A 68 11.86 -32.19 1.37
N SER A 69 12.99 -31.75 0.82
CA SER A 69 14.10 -31.24 1.62
C SER A 69 13.98 -29.72 1.78
N MET A 70 14.67 -29.16 2.77
CA MET A 70 14.76 -27.70 2.92
C MET A 70 15.48 -27.05 1.72
N SER A 71 16.47 -27.73 1.15
CA SER A 71 17.14 -27.28 -0.08
C SER A 71 16.15 -27.11 -1.24
N ASP A 72 15.21 -28.04 -1.42
CA ASP A 72 14.14 -27.90 -2.42
C ASP A 72 13.27 -26.67 -2.14
N PHE A 73 13.00 -26.38 -0.86
CA PHE A 73 12.21 -25.21 -0.47
C PHE A 73 12.93 -23.90 -0.83
N ASN A 74 14.22 -23.79 -0.54
CA ASN A 74 15.01 -22.59 -0.84
C ASN A 74 15.09 -22.33 -2.34
N ARG A 75 15.29 -23.39 -3.12
CA ARG A 75 15.29 -23.34 -4.59
C ARG A 75 13.94 -22.92 -5.16
N LEU A 76 12.84 -23.45 -4.61
CA LEU A 76 11.48 -23.02 -4.98
C LEU A 76 11.25 -21.54 -4.72
N GLN A 77 11.92 -21.02 -3.69
CA GLN A 77 11.80 -19.64 -3.24
C GLN A 77 12.84 -18.68 -3.86
N GLU A 78 13.72 -19.18 -4.73
CA GLU A 78 14.81 -18.42 -5.35
C GLU A 78 15.73 -17.69 -4.35
N GLN A 79 15.85 -18.23 -3.14
CA GLN A 79 16.80 -17.69 -2.16
C GLN A 79 18.19 -18.12 -2.56
N LYS A 80 19.12 -17.16 -2.59
CA LYS A 80 20.55 -17.49 -2.63
C LYS A 80 20.93 -18.20 -1.34
N ASN A 81 20.46 -17.69 -0.21
CA ASN A 81 20.78 -18.24 1.10
C ASN A 81 19.83 -19.38 1.50
N TYR A 82 20.36 -20.41 2.15
CA TYR A 82 19.57 -21.49 2.74
C TYR A 82 18.60 -20.95 3.83
N ARG A 83 17.31 -21.30 3.79
CA ARG A 83 16.34 -20.99 4.86
C ARG A 83 16.83 -21.65 6.14
N MET A 84 17.19 -20.82 7.10
CA MET A 84 17.79 -21.25 8.36
C MET A 84 16.79 -22.08 9.15
N ASN A 85 17.22 -23.27 9.58
CA ASN A 85 16.55 -23.96 10.68
C ASN A 85 16.66 -23.11 11.96
N ASP A 86 15.79 -23.36 12.96
CA ASP A 86 15.77 -22.68 14.29
C ASP A 86 17.14 -22.47 14.95
N MET A 87 18.13 -23.31 14.66
CA MET A 87 19.47 -23.18 15.22
C MET A 87 20.45 -22.34 14.38
N GLU A 88 20.16 -22.08 13.10
CA GLU A 88 21.07 -21.38 12.18
C GLU A 88 20.80 -19.87 12.11
N TYR A 89 19.72 -19.39 12.74
CA TYR A 89 19.24 -18.00 12.79
C TYR A 89 20.28 -16.90 13.11
N PHE A 90 21.47 -17.25 13.59
CA PHE A 90 22.52 -16.30 13.97
C PHE A 90 23.44 -15.88 12.81
N GLY A 91 23.35 -16.48 11.62
CA GLY A 91 24.33 -16.26 10.53
C GLY A 91 23.92 -15.26 9.43
N THR A 92 22.66 -15.23 9.01
CA THR A 92 22.13 -14.30 7.99
C THR A 92 20.68 -13.95 8.28
N SER A 93 20.43 -12.72 8.73
CA SER A 93 19.12 -12.24 9.17
C SER A 93 18.10 -12.01 8.04
N LYS A 94 18.59 -11.84 6.80
CA LYS A 94 17.81 -11.38 5.64
C LYS A 94 17.84 -12.38 4.48
N PRO A 95 16.69 -12.66 3.83
CA PRO A 95 16.69 -13.41 2.59
C PRO A 95 17.36 -12.59 1.47
N THR A 96 18.28 -13.22 0.76
CA THR A 96 18.91 -12.67 -0.44
C THR A 96 18.31 -13.37 -1.67
N PHE A 97 17.84 -12.58 -2.62
CA PHE A 97 17.21 -13.10 -3.83
C PHE A 97 18.11 -12.93 -5.04
N ILE A 98 18.02 -13.84 -6.00
CA ILE A 98 18.69 -13.71 -7.29
C ILE A 98 17.88 -12.72 -8.15
N PRO A 99 18.52 -11.77 -8.85
CA PRO A 99 17.83 -11.00 -9.88
C PRO A 99 17.12 -11.92 -10.87
N PHE A 100 15.88 -11.58 -11.19
CA PHE A 100 15.09 -12.37 -12.12
C PHE A 100 15.34 -11.88 -13.54
N ASP A 101 15.86 -12.77 -14.39
CA ASP A 101 16.06 -12.49 -15.81
C ASP A 101 14.95 -13.17 -16.62
N LEU A 102 14.01 -12.34 -17.07
CA LEU A 102 12.83 -12.75 -17.83
C LEU A 102 13.20 -13.20 -19.26
N ASP A 103 14.24 -12.61 -19.83
CA ASP A 103 14.67 -12.93 -21.19
C ASP A 103 15.47 -14.23 -21.20
N ASP A 104 16.29 -14.46 -20.17
CA ASP A 104 16.96 -15.75 -19.93
C ASP A 104 15.91 -16.86 -19.70
N SER A 105 14.90 -16.59 -18.88
CA SER A 105 13.76 -17.50 -18.65
C SER A 105 13.04 -17.86 -19.95
N LEU A 106 12.81 -16.89 -20.84
CA LEU A 106 12.21 -17.15 -22.16
C LEU A 106 13.10 -18.05 -23.01
N SER A 107 14.43 -17.83 -22.97
CA SER A 107 15.40 -18.67 -23.69
C SER A 107 15.37 -20.12 -23.20
N HIS A 108 15.26 -20.31 -21.88
CA HIS A 108 15.15 -21.63 -21.27
C HIS A 108 13.86 -22.34 -21.66
N MET A 109 12.72 -21.63 -21.74
CA MET A 109 11.46 -22.21 -22.22
C MET A 109 11.59 -22.83 -23.61
N TYR A 110 12.33 -22.21 -24.53
CA TYR A 110 12.60 -22.79 -25.85
C TYR A 110 13.44 -24.06 -25.75
N THR A 111 14.54 -24.01 -24.98
CA THR A 111 15.42 -25.16 -24.74
C THR A 111 14.66 -26.34 -24.12
N HIS A 112 13.72 -26.08 -23.20
CA HIS A 112 12.87 -27.11 -22.59
C HIS A 112 11.94 -27.79 -23.59
N GLN A 113 11.34 -27.04 -24.53
CA GLN A 113 10.52 -27.62 -25.59
C GLN A 113 11.35 -28.57 -26.48
N ASP A 114 12.62 -28.23 -26.71
CA ASP A 114 13.57 -29.07 -27.43
C ASP A 114 13.91 -30.36 -26.68
N ILE A 115 14.28 -30.26 -25.40
CA ILE A 115 14.63 -31.41 -24.55
C ILE A 115 13.48 -32.40 -24.43
N MET A 116 12.24 -31.92 -24.25
CA MET A 116 11.06 -32.77 -24.06
C MET A 116 10.64 -33.54 -25.33
N LYS A 117 11.37 -33.39 -26.45
CA LYS A 117 11.04 -33.97 -27.76
C LYS A 117 9.56 -33.78 -28.13
N THR A 118 8.99 -32.64 -27.72
CA THR A 118 7.58 -32.36 -28.01
C THR A 118 7.37 -32.38 -29.52
N ASN A 119 6.32 -33.07 -29.97
CA ASN A 119 6.02 -33.15 -31.40
C ASN A 119 5.80 -31.74 -31.98
N LYS A 120 6.04 -31.56 -33.30
CA LYS A 120 5.95 -30.24 -33.96
C LYS A 120 4.61 -29.55 -33.71
N VAL A 121 3.52 -30.30 -33.69
CA VAL A 121 2.16 -29.78 -33.44
C VAL A 121 2.05 -29.19 -32.03
N ARG A 122 2.49 -29.90 -30.99
CA ARG A 122 2.46 -29.43 -29.60
C ARG A 122 3.40 -28.25 -29.37
N ARG A 123 4.54 -28.20 -30.07
CA ARG A 123 5.41 -27.01 -30.06
C ARG A 123 4.70 -25.79 -30.64
N ILE A 124 4.00 -25.95 -31.77
CA ILE A 124 3.22 -24.86 -32.36
C ILE A 124 2.14 -24.38 -31.37
N PHE A 125 1.39 -25.29 -30.76
CA PHE A 125 0.39 -24.92 -29.74
C PHE A 125 1.03 -24.24 -28.53
N SER A 126 2.08 -24.82 -27.94
CA SER A 126 2.78 -24.25 -26.78
C SER A 126 3.41 -22.89 -27.09
N TYR A 127 3.90 -22.71 -28.32
CA TYR A 127 4.40 -21.43 -28.81
C TYR A 127 3.27 -20.39 -28.80
N PHE A 128 2.09 -20.70 -29.32
CA PHE A 128 0.97 -19.75 -29.34
C PHE A 128 0.34 -19.51 -27.95
N THR A 129 0.30 -20.51 -27.08
CA THR A 129 -0.37 -20.41 -25.77
C THR A 129 0.56 -19.94 -24.65
N ASP A 130 1.82 -20.36 -24.63
CA ASP A 130 2.74 -20.14 -23.51
C ASP A 130 3.82 -19.15 -23.92
N THR A 131 4.61 -19.45 -24.94
CA THR A 131 5.76 -18.64 -25.32
C THR A 131 5.36 -17.26 -25.86
N LYS A 132 4.36 -17.20 -26.74
CA LYS A 132 3.85 -15.95 -27.29
C LYS A 132 3.06 -15.16 -26.25
N ALA A 133 2.37 -15.83 -25.33
CA ALA A 133 1.68 -15.16 -24.22
C ALA A 133 2.68 -14.57 -23.20
N TYR A 134 3.82 -15.23 -23.01
CA TYR A 134 4.96 -14.72 -22.25
C TYR A 134 5.58 -13.50 -22.96
N GLN A 135 5.88 -13.60 -24.26
CA GLN A 135 6.37 -12.48 -25.07
C GLN A 135 5.40 -11.29 -25.11
N ARG A 136 4.09 -11.54 -25.12
CA ARG A 136 3.04 -10.50 -25.12
C ARG A 136 2.88 -9.80 -23.77
N GLY A 137 3.54 -10.28 -22.72
CA GLY A 137 3.56 -9.64 -21.40
C GLY A 137 2.64 -10.28 -20.36
N GLN A 138 1.47 -10.82 -20.72
CA GLN A 138 0.47 -11.25 -19.73
C GLN A 138 0.95 -12.41 -18.82
N LYS A 139 1.46 -13.51 -19.40
CA LYS A 139 2.01 -14.61 -18.57
C LYS A 139 3.29 -14.19 -17.85
N ARG A 140 4.06 -13.30 -18.48
CA ARG A 140 5.28 -12.72 -17.91
C ARG A 140 4.95 -11.89 -16.67
N SER A 141 3.88 -11.10 -16.70
CA SER A 141 3.46 -10.23 -15.58
C SER A 141 2.87 -11.04 -14.45
N GLN A 142 2.08 -12.07 -14.76
CA GLN A 142 1.54 -13.00 -13.77
C GLN A 142 2.65 -13.78 -13.05
N MET A 143 3.67 -14.26 -13.77
CA MET A 143 4.80 -14.94 -13.16
C MET A 143 5.60 -13.97 -12.27
N GLN A 144 5.90 -12.79 -12.80
CA GLN A 144 6.64 -11.75 -12.07
C GLN A 144 5.89 -11.29 -10.81
N SER A 145 4.56 -11.13 -10.89
CA SER A 145 3.75 -10.70 -9.74
C SER A 145 3.78 -11.73 -8.61
N MET A 146 3.68 -13.02 -8.94
CA MET A 146 3.80 -14.12 -7.98
C MET A 146 5.19 -14.15 -7.32
N ILE A 147 6.26 -13.94 -8.08
CA ILE A 147 7.63 -13.90 -7.54
C ILE A 147 7.80 -12.70 -6.60
N LEU A 148 7.36 -11.51 -7.00
CA LEU A 148 7.43 -10.31 -6.15
C LEU A 148 6.65 -10.49 -4.84
N LEU A 149 5.43 -11.04 -4.94
CA LEU A 149 4.59 -11.36 -3.78
C LEU A 149 5.30 -12.35 -2.86
N GLN A 150 5.83 -13.45 -3.39
CA GLN A 150 6.55 -14.45 -2.61
C GLN A 150 7.76 -13.86 -1.90
N ARG A 151 8.55 -13.02 -2.58
CA ARG A 151 9.70 -12.32 -1.97
C ARG A 151 9.28 -11.40 -0.83
N ILE A 152 8.15 -10.68 -0.97
CA ILE A 152 7.58 -9.86 0.11
C ILE A 152 7.23 -10.74 1.32
N LEU A 153 6.47 -11.80 1.12
CA LEU A 153 6.01 -12.67 2.21
C LEU A 153 7.19 -13.31 2.95
N MET A 154 8.19 -13.75 2.21
CA MET A 154 9.41 -14.31 2.80
C MET A 154 10.24 -13.28 3.55
N TYR A 155 10.22 -12.02 3.10
CA TYR A 155 10.89 -10.96 3.79
C TYR A 155 10.17 -10.58 5.09
N ILE A 156 8.84 -10.45 5.10
CA ILE A 156 8.09 -10.14 6.33
C ILE A 156 8.19 -11.28 7.36
N ASP A 157 8.34 -12.53 6.90
CA ASP A 157 8.61 -13.70 7.74
C ASP A 157 10.10 -13.84 8.12
N SER A 158 10.97 -12.94 7.65
CA SER A 158 12.40 -13.03 7.94
C SER A 158 12.71 -12.62 9.37
N TRP A 159 13.77 -13.20 9.92
CA TRP A 159 14.25 -12.85 11.25
C TRP A 159 14.59 -11.36 11.36
N GLU A 160 15.22 -10.78 10.34
CA GLU A 160 15.48 -9.34 10.30
C GLU A 160 14.19 -8.57 10.57
N PHE A 161 13.13 -8.87 9.82
CA PHE A 161 11.90 -8.12 9.93
C PHE A 161 11.21 -8.38 11.28
N VAL A 162 10.97 -9.65 11.63
CA VAL A 162 10.25 -10.03 12.86
C VAL A 162 10.94 -9.47 14.10
N ASN A 163 12.25 -9.66 14.24
CA ASN A 163 12.97 -9.23 15.45
C ASN A 163 13.30 -7.74 15.45
N SER A 164 13.60 -7.15 14.30
CA SER A 164 13.87 -5.72 14.28
C SER A 164 12.59 -4.92 14.48
N MET A 165 11.45 -5.38 13.95
CA MET A 165 10.21 -4.62 14.02
C MET A 165 9.36 -4.93 15.26
N ASP A 166 9.67 -5.99 16.01
CA ASP A 166 8.94 -6.43 17.21
C ASP A 166 7.43 -6.55 16.96
N ILE A 167 7.07 -7.19 15.84
CA ILE A 167 5.68 -7.27 15.39
C ILE A 167 4.95 -8.38 16.16
N PRO A 168 3.77 -8.08 16.75
CA PRO A 168 2.95 -9.12 17.37
C PRO A 168 2.59 -10.19 16.33
N ASN A 169 2.66 -11.46 16.72
CA ASN A 169 2.24 -12.57 15.86
C ASN A 169 0.71 -12.62 15.75
N ASP A 170 0.15 -11.68 15.00
CA ASP A 170 -1.27 -11.52 14.73
C ASP A 170 -1.52 -11.55 13.23
N PHE A 171 -2.48 -12.38 12.85
CA PHE A 171 -2.83 -12.62 11.45
C PHE A 171 -3.22 -11.35 10.69
N HIS A 172 -4.02 -10.47 11.29
CA HIS A 172 -4.47 -9.24 10.64
C HIS A 172 -3.34 -8.22 10.49
N ILE A 173 -2.43 -8.17 11.47
CA ILE A 173 -1.25 -7.32 11.43
C ILE A 173 -0.32 -7.79 10.31
N ASN A 174 0.01 -9.08 10.27
CA ASN A 174 0.88 -9.65 9.23
C ASN A 174 0.32 -9.44 7.81
N HIS A 175 -0.98 -9.67 7.61
CA HIS A 175 -1.65 -9.38 6.34
C HIS A 175 -1.63 -7.89 5.99
N SER A 176 -1.78 -6.99 6.97
CA SER A 176 -1.78 -5.56 6.69
C SER A 176 -0.39 -5.03 6.36
N ILE A 177 0.64 -5.63 6.95
CA ILE A 177 2.04 -5.41 6.56
C ILE A 177 2.28 -5.89 5.13
N ALA A 178 1.83 -7.09 4.77
CA ALA A 178 1.93 -7.57 3.38
C ALA A 178 1.20 -6.64 2.41
N ASN A 179 -0.04 -6.25 2.72
CA ASN A 179 -0.85 -5.32 1.94
C ASN A 179 -0.17 -3.94 1.80
N MET A 180 0.51 -3.45 2.83
CA MET A 180 1.31 -2.21 2.77
C MET A 180 2.47 -2.34 1.76
N HIS A 181 3.22 -3.44 1.77
CA HIS A 181 4.30 -3.68 0.80
C HIS A 181 3.77 -3.80 -0.64
N ILE A 182 2.65 -4.48 -0.81
CA ILE A 182 1.95 -4.59 -2.09
C ILE A 182 1.48 -3.22 -2.58
N TRP A 183 0.90 -2.41 -1.69
CA TRP A 183 0.53 -1.02 -2.00
C TRP A 183 1.75 -0.20 -2.44
N LEU A 184 2.85 -0.26 -1.71
CA LEU A 184 4.08 0.45 -2.03
C LEU A 184 4.59 0.13 -3.46
N LEU A 185 4.65 -1.15 -3.83
CA LEU A 185 5.01 -1.56 -5.20
C LEU A 185 3.97 -1.13 -6.23
N HIS A 186 2.68 -1.30 -5.91
CA HIS A 186 1.57 -0.91 -6.78
C HIS A 186 1.64 0.58 -7.13
N GLN A 187 1.91 1.44 -6.13
CA GLN A 187 2.07 2.87 -6.37
C GLN A 187 3.28 3.16 -7.24
N ARG A 188 4.42 2.48 -7.01
CA ARG A 188 5.59 2.71 -7.85
C ARG A 188 5.37 2.25 -9.30
N LEU A 189 4.68 1.13 -9.51
CA LEU A 189 4.31 0.66 -10.85
C LEU A 189 3.36 1.61 -11.58
N ARG A 190 2.51 2.34 -10.85
CA ARG A 190 1.63 3.37 -11.42
C ARG A 190 2.41 4.50 -12.09
N ASP A 191 3.58 4.86 -11.55
CA ASP A 191 4.42 5.92 -12.12
C ASP A 191 5.00 5.52 -13.49
N PHE A 192 5.01 4.23 -13.83
CA PHE A 192 5.46 3.70 -15.12
C PHE A 192 4.30 3.38 -16.06
N SER A 193 3.19 4.13 -16.00
CA SER A 193 1.98 3.83 -16.78
C SER A 193 2.21 3.77 -18.31
N GLU A 194 3.22 4.47 -18.83
CA GLU A 194 3.59 4.42 -20.26
C GLU A 194 4.09 3.02 -20.67
N ASN A 195 4.61 2.25 -19.70
CA ASN A 195 5.02 0.88 -19.91
C ASN A 195 3.83 -0.07 -19.71
N LYS A 196 3.31 -0.59 -20.83
CA LYS A 196 2.22 -1.57 -20.85
C LYS A 196 2.48 -2.78 -19.96
N PHE A 197 3.72 -3.24 -19.87
CA PHE A 197 4.09 -4.37 -19.02
C PHE A 197 4.05 -4.00 -17.53
N ALA A 198 4.49 -2.78 -17.18
CA ALA A 198 4.37 -2.27 -15.80
C ALA A 198 2.90 -2.15 -15.36
N PHE A 199 2.02 -1.67 -16.25
CA PHE A 199 0.58 -1.63 -16.01
C PHE A 199 0.00 -3.03 -15.76
N GLN A 200 0.30 -4.01 -16.61
CA GLN A 200 -0.15 -5.39 -16.41
C GLN A 200 0.38 -5.98 -15.10
N LEU A 201 1.66 -5.76 -14.81
CA LEU A 201 2.29 -6.22 -13.57
C LEU A 201 1.62 -5.62 -12.33
N ARG A 202 1.20 -4.36 -12.39
CA ARG A 202 0.48 -3.67 -11.31
C ARG A 202 -0.83 -4.37 -10.95
N GLU A 203 -1.65 -4.67 -11.95
CA GLU A 203 -2.95 -5.34 -11.75
C GLU A 203 -2.75 -6.79 -11.29
N GLU A 204 -1.87 -7.53 -11.95
CA GLU A 204 -1.57 -8.94 -11.61
C GLU A 204 -0.96 -9.09 -10.21
N LEU A 205 -0.30 -8.06 -9.67
CA LEU A 205 0.21 -8.06 -8.28
C LEU A 205 -0.91 -7.99 -7.26
N ILE A 206 -1.93 -7.17 -7.49
CA ILE A 206 -3.11 -7.10 -6.64
C ILE A 206 -3.92 -8.39 -6.72
N ASP A 207 -4.13 -8.89 -7.94
CA ASP A 207 -4.90 -10.11 -8.17
C ASP A 207 -4.21 -11.34 -7.56
N ALA A 208 -2.88 -11.45 -7.69
CA ALA A 208 -2.09 -12.48 -7.04
C ALA A 208 -2.24 -12.41 -5.50
N TYR A 209 -2.13 -11.21 -4.92
CA TYR A 209 -2.26 -11.02 -3.48
C TYR A 209 -3.67 -11.40 -2.99
N ASN A 210 -4.73 -10.89 -3.61
CA ASN A 210 -6.11 -11.20 -3.23
C ASN A 210 -6.41 -12.70 -3.38
N THR A 211 -5.90 -13.34 -4.44
CA THR A 211 -6.07 -14.78 -4.68
C THR A 211 -5.40 -15.59 -3.57
N MET A 212 -4.16 -15.23 -3.20
CA MET A 212 -3.44 -15.87 -2.11
C MET A 212 -4.15 -15.68 -0.77
N THR A 213 -4.55 -14.46 -0.43
CA THR A 213 -5.31 -14.16 0.79
C THR A 213 -6.59 -14.99 0.83
N SER A 214 -7.35 -15.07 -0.26
CA SER A 214 -8.55 -15.90 -0.35
C SER A 214 -8.26 -17.38 -0.10
N GLN A 215 -7.18 -17.92 -0.69
CA GLN A 215 -6.77 -19.32 -0.49
C GLN A 215 -6.38 -19.59 0.97
N GLU A 216 -5.62 -18.69 1.60
CA GLU A 216 -5.26 -18.83 3.02
C GLU A 216 -6.51 -18.75 3.92
N MET A 217 -7.47 -17.86 3.62
CA MET A 217 -8.74 -17.78 4.37
C MET A 217 -9.57 -19.05 4.23
N ASP A 218 -9.63 -19.63 3.04
CA ASP A 218 -10.40 -20.86 2.77
C ASP A 218 -9.88 -22.05 3.59
N GLU A 219 -8.60 -22.06 3.94
CA GLU A 219 -8.01 -23.09 4.80
C GLU A 219 -8.41 -22.91 6.28
N VAL A 220 -8.78 -21.69 6.72
CA VAL A 220 -9.17 -21.39 8.09
C VAL A 220 -10.67 -21.63 8.31
N ASP A 221 -11.03 -22.72 8.98
CA ASP A 221 -12.43 -23.15 9.22
C ASP A 221 -13.36 -22.03 9.77
N VAL A 222 -12.84 -21.14 10.61
CA VAL A 222 -13.59 -20.02 11.22
C VAL A 222 -13.89 -18.90 10.22
N LEU A 223 -13.09 -18.79 9.16
CA LEU A 223 -13.15 -17.74 8.13
C LEU A 223 -13.86 -18.17 6.84
N ARG A 224 -14.10 -19.48 6.63
CA ARG A 224 -14.85 -20.04 5.47
C ARG A 224 -16.26 -19.49 5.22
N LYS A 225 -16.81 -18.68 6.14
CA LYS A 225 -18.10 -18.00 5.89
C LYS A 225 -17.86 -16.90 4.86
N ALA A 226 -18.37 -17.07 3.62
CA ALA A 226 -18.17 -16.16 2.49
C ALA A 226 -18.26 -14.65 2.84
N LYS A 227 -19.19 -14.26 3.71
CA LYS A 227 -19.32 -12.88 4.19
C LYS A 227 -18.03 -12.32 4.83
N LYS A 228 -17.30 -13.15 5.60
CA LYS A 228 -16.04 -12.74 6.25
C LYS A 228 -14.89 -12.51 5.26
N ILE A 229 -14.87 -13.26 4.15
CA ILE A 229 -13.86 -13.09 3.09
C ILE A 229 -14.11 -11.78 2.35
N GLU A 230 -15.36 -11.53 1.94
CA GLU A 230 -15.75 -10.26 1.32
C GLU A 230 -15.47 -9.06 2.25
N ASP A 231 -15.75 -9.23 3.56
CA ASP A 231 -15.43 -8.21 4.55
C ASP A 231 -13.92 -7.93 4.61
N LEU A 232 -13.07 -8.95 4.47
CA LEU A 232 -11.60 -8.81 4.47
C LEU A 232 -11.07 -8.16 3.20
N ASP A 233 -11.56 -8.52 2.02
CA ASP A 233 -11.15 -7.87 0.75
C ASP A 233 -11.51 -6.40 0.76
N ASN A 234 -12.76 -6.08 1.15
CA ASN A 234 -13.21 -4.71 1.35
C ASN A 234 -12.36 -3.97 2.39
N TYR A 235 -11.89 -4.69 3.40
CA TYR A 235 -11.01 -4.16 4.43
C TYR A 235 -9.61 -3.85 3.91
N MET A 236 -8.96 -4.78 3.21
CA MET A 236 -7.66 -4.59 2.57
C MET A 236 -7.68 -3.48 1.51
N PHE A 237 -8.79 -3.38 0.77
CA PHE A 237 -9.02 -2.30 -0.18
C PHE A 237 -9.12 -0.94 0.52
N ALA A 238 -9.87 -0.86 1.62
CA ALA A 238 -10.02 0.38 2.37
C ALA A 238 -8.71 0.84 3.04
N ILE A 239 -7.86 -0.09 3.52
CA ILE A 239 -6.50 0.24 3.99
C ILE A 239 -5.67 0.89 2.87
N ARG A 240 -5.69 0.32 1.67
CA ARG A 240 -4.98 0.90 0.51
C ARG A 240 -5.49 2.30 0.17
N ARG A 241 -6.81 2.52 0.27
CA ARG A 241 -7.41 3.86 0.12
C ARG A 241 -6.95 4.83 1.19
N ASN A 242 -6.74 4.41 2.44
CA ASN A 242 -6.18 5.28 3.47
C ASN A 242 -4.73 5.68 3.15
N PHE A 243 -3.93 4.74 2.64
CA PHE A 243 -2.59 5.05 2.16
C PHE A 243 -2.63 6.02 0.96
N ASP A 244 -3.47 5.77 -0.04
CA ASP A 244 -3.66 6.71 -1.17
C ASP A 244 -4.09 8.09 -0.67
N PHE A 245 -5.00 8.13 0.30
CA PHE A 245 -5.46 9.38 0.88
C PHE A 245 -4.32 10.14 1.55
N HIS A 246 -3.52 9.46 2.37
CA HIS A 246 -2.38 10.04 3.07
C HIS A 246 -1.30 10.56 2.10
N PHE A 247 -0.83 9.72 1.18
CA PHE A 247 0.36 10.02 0.40
C PHE A 247 0.08 10.82 -0.87
N TYR A 248 -1.16 10.84 -1.37
CA TYR A 248 -1.47 11.46 -2.66
C TYR A 248 -2.66 12.42 -2.65
N ILE A 249 -3.50 12.44 -1.61
CA ILE A 249 -4.74 13.22 -1.62
C ILE A 249 -4.70 14.34 -0.58
N ASN A 250 -4.49 14.03 0.69
CA ASN A 250 -4.53 14.99 1.78
C ASN A 250 -3.44 16.07 1.59
N GLY A 251 -3.86 17.33 1.53
CA GLY A 251 -2.97 18.46 1.24
C GLY A 251 -1.77 18.55 2.18
N LYS A 252 -1.95 18.33 3.49
CA LYS A 252 -0.86 18.39 4.47
C LYS A 252 0.09 17.21 4.39
N SER A 253 -0.43 15.98 4.31
CA SER A 253 0.44 14.79 4.30
C SER A 253 1.10 14.54 2.94
N VAL A 254 0.55 15.07 1.85
CA VAL A 254 1.25 15.13 0.55
C VAL A 254 2.50 16.02 0.65
N GLU A 255 2.40 17.16 1.32
CA GLU A 255 3.55 18.07 1.53
C GLU A 255 4.56 17.48 2.53
N ASN A 256 4.07 16.86 3.60
CA ASN A 256 4.90 16.21 4.59
C ASN A 256 4.33 14.82 4.95
N PRO A 257 4.87 13.74 4.35
CA PRO A 257 4.40 12.37 4.57
C PRO A 257 4.49 11.88 6.02
N TYR A 258 5.17 12.59 6.91
CA TYR A 258 5.12 12.25 8.33
C TYR A 258 3.81 12.67 8.99
N TYR A 259 3.07 13.63 8.45
CA TYR A 259 1.90 14.18 9.11
C TYR A 259 0.81 13.11 9.35
N LYS A 260 0.54 12.80 10.61
CA LYS A 260 -0.36 11.73 11.10
C LYS A 260 0.01 10.31 10.66
N VAL A 261 1.28 10.05 10.36
CA VAL A 261 1.72 8.71 9.94
C VAL A 261 1.55 7.68 11.06
N ASP A 262 1.69 8.09 12.32
CA ASP A 262 1.46 7.26 13.51
C ASP A 262 0.01 6.76 13.55
N ALA A 263 -0.97 7.66 13.36
CA ALA A 263 -2.38 7.31 13.31
C ALA A 263 -2.71 6.41 12.12
N LEU A 264 -2.08 6.66 10.96
CA LEU A 264 -2.24 5.85 9.75
C LEU A 264 -1.80 4.41 10.02
N VAL A 265 -0.59 4.23 10.55
CA VAL A 265 -0.01 2.92 10.84
C VAL A 265 -0.77 2.21 11.96
N TRP A 266 -1.09 2.92 13.04
CA TRP A 266 -1.85 2.37 14.16
C TRP A 266 -3.22 1.80 13.73
N SER A 267 -3.96 2.54 12.90
CA SER A 267 -5.29 2.12 12.46
C SER A 267 -5.28 1.17 11.25
N SER A 268 -4.32 1.31 10.33
CA SER A 268 -4.31 0.54 9.07
C SER A 268 -3.45 -0.72 9.12
N ILE A 269 -2.42 -0.76 9.98
CA ILE A 269 -1.52 -1.90 10.11
C ILE A 269 -1.77 -2.66 11.41
N PHE A 270 -1.80 -1.94 12.54
CA PHE A 270 -1.96 -2.58 13.85
C PHE A 270 -3.41 -2.80 14.26
N HIS A 271 -4.38 -2.21 13.56
CA HIS A 271 -5.81 -2.31 13.87
C HIS A 271 -6.12 -1.98 15.34
N GLU A 272 -5.38 -1.03 15.90
CA GLU A 272 -5.53 -0.58 17.29
C GLU A 272 -5.25 -1.66 18.35
N LYS A 273 -4.68 -2.80 17.95
CA LYS A 273 -4.32 -3.89 18.85
C LYS A 273 -3.10 -3.60 19.72
N VAL A 274 -2.35 -2.56 19.38
CA VAL A 274 -1.22 -2.04 20.17
C VAL A 274 -1.48 -0.58 20.53
N PRO A 275 -0.88 -0.04 21.60
CA PRO A 275 -0.98 1.38 21.92
C PRO A 275 -0.47 2.26 20.77
N ARG A 276 -1.17 3.34 20.45
CA ARG A 276 -0.80 4.24 19.33
C ARG A 276 0.62 4.78 19.43
N TYR A 277 1.06 5.14 20.63
CA TYR A 277 2.38 5.72 20.89
C TYR A 277 3.42 4.67 21.32
N SER A 278 3.23 3.41 20.93
CA SER A 278 4.20 2.35 21.21
C SER A 278 5.40 2.42 20.25
N GLU A 279 6.51 1.80 20.66
CA GLU A 279 7.72 1.70 19.84
C GLU A 279 7.42 1.09 18.46
N GLN A 280 6.57 0.05 18.43
CA GLN A 280 6.21 -0.65 17.20
C GLN A 280 5.53 0.27 16.18
N VAL A 281 4.63 1.16 16.62
CA VAL A 281 3.94 2.10 15.73
C VAL A 281 4.91 3.12 15.15
N TYR A 282 5.77 3.72 15.97
CA TYR A 282 6.76 4.68 15.49
C TYR A 282 7.78 4.06 14.55
N LYS A 283 8.24 2.85 14.87
CA LYS A 283 9.21 2.11 14.05
C LYS A 283 8.62 1.73 12.70
N MET A 284 7.40 1.19 12.68
CA MET A 284 6.68 0.87 11.45
C MET A 284 6.31 2.12 10.63
N SER A 285 6.01 3.23 11.29
CA SER A 285 5.80 4.52 10.62
C SER A 285 7.05 4.99 9.87
N GLU A 286 8.20 5.02 10.53
CA GLU A 286 9.46 5.37 9.86
C GLU A 286 9.83 4.36 8.77
N TYR A 287 9.59 3.05 9.00
CA TYR A 287 9.77 2.01 7.98
C TYR A 287 8.97 2.30 6.72
N LEU A 288 7.68 2.61 6.86
CA LEU A 288 6.78 2.94 5.75
C LEU A 288 7.27 4.17 4.98
N ILE A 289 7.65 5.24 5.67
CA ILE A 289 8.14 6.47 5.02
C ILE A 289 9.47 6.25 4.29
N GLN A 290 10.40 5.50 4.90
CA GLN A 290 11.69 5.20 4.26
C GLN A 290 11.50 4.35 3.00
N HIS A 291 10.61 3.35 3.04
CA HIS A 291 10.34 2.52 1.86
C HIS A 291 9.56 3.26 0.79
N PHE A 292 8.59 4.11 1.16
CA PHE A 292 7.90 4.99 0.23
C PHE A 292 8.90 5.84 -0.58
N LYS A 293 9.85 6.49 0.09
CA LYS A 293 10.91 7.29 -0.57
C LYS A 293 11.89 6.43 -1.37
N TYR A 294 12.29 5.28 -0.84
CA TYR A 294 13.19 4.35 -1.52
C TYR A 294 12.59 3.87 -2.84
N LEU A 295 11.33 3.45 -2.86
CA LEU A 295 10.64 2.98 -4.07
C LEU A 295 10.55 4.05 -5.14
N GLN A 296 10.37 5.32 -4.78
CA GLN A 296 10.41 6.43 -5.74
C GLN A 296 11.75 6.54 -6.48
N SER A 297 12.84 6.06 -5.88
CA SER A 297 14.18 6.05 -6.52
C SER A 297 14.40 4.88 -7.48
N LEU A 298 13.58 3.82 -7.39
CA LEU A 298 13.76 2.61 -8.20
C LEU A 298 13.34 2.83 -9.64
N LYS A 299 14.08 2.27 -10.58
CA LYS A 299 13.66 2.20 -11.99
C LYS A 299 12.75 1.01 -12.19
N PHE A 300 11.99 1.03 -13.29
CA PHE A 300 11.15 -0.11 -13.66
C PHE A 300 11.97 -1.40 -13.80
N THR A 301 13.18 -1.31 -14.38
CA THR A 301 14.09 -2.46 -14.55
C THR A 301 14.46 -3.15 -13.23
N ASP A 302 14.57 -2.38 -12.15
CA ASP A 302 14.93 -2.91 -10.84
C ASP A 302 13.76 -3.74 -10.28
N ILE A 303 12.53 -3.25 -10.44
CA ILE A 303 11.30 -3.96 -10.05
C ILE A 303 11.06 -5.18 -10.95
N GLU A 304 11.28 -5.04 -12.25
CA GLU A 304 11.17 -6.11 -13.23
C GLU A 304 12.15 -7.26 -12.91
N ARG A 305 13.33 -6.95 -12.40
CA ARG A 305 14.31 -7.96 -11.93
C ARG A 305 14.06 -8.44 -10.51
N GLY A 306 13.06 -7.89 -9.81
CA GLY A 306 12.78 -8.18 -8.41
C GLY A 306 13.90 -7.74 -7.47
N GLU A 307 14.69 -6.74 -7.86
CA GLU A 307 15.79 -6.15 -7.09
C GLU A 307 15.26 -5.09 -6.11
N VAL A 308 14.24 -5.46 -5.33
CA VAL A 308 13.63 -4.58 -4.34
C VAL A 308 14.22 -4.88 -2.95
N ASP A 309 15.15 -4.04 -2.52
CA ASP A 309 15.83 -4.13 -1.22
C ASP A 309 14.92 -3.69 -0.05
N TRP A 310 14.06 -4.60 0.40
CA TRP A 310 13.32 -4.43 1.65
C TRP A 310 14.26 -4.57 2.85
N SER A 311 14.31 -3.60 3.77
CA SER A 311 15.16 -3.74 4.96
C SER A 311 14.68 -2.94 6.17
N ALA A 312 14.56 -3.62 7.30
CA ALA A 312 14.16 -3.04 8.57
C ALA A 312 15.28 -2.15 9.13
N TYR A 313 16.53 -2.42 8.76
CA TYR A 313 17.69 -1.60 9.12
C TYR A 313 17.74 -0.24 8.42
N LYS A 314 16.87 0.04 7.44
CA LYS A 314 16.68 1.40 6.93
C LYS A 314 16.05 2.33 7.97
N VAL A 315 15.45 1.77 9.02
CA VAL A 315 14.89 2.54 10.14
C VAL A 315 16.05 3.03 11.03
N PRO A 316 16.29 4.36 11.11
CA PRO A 316 17.35 4.94 11.92
C PRO A 316 17.03 4.83 13.41
N PHE A 317 18.03 4.75 14.28
CA PHE A 317 17.84 4.64 15.74
C PHE A 317 17.00 5.76 16.38
N ASN A 318 16.97 6.95 15.77
CA ASN A 318 16.16 8.08 16.24
C ASN A 318 14.77 8.17 15.58
N TYR A 319 14.21 7.05 15.14
CA TYR A 319 12.91 6.98 14.47
C TYR A 319 11.79 7.65 15.29
N GLN A 320 11.76 7.41 16.61
CA GLN A 320 10.73 7.95 17.49
C GLN A 320 10.75 9.49 17.50
N THR A 321 11.92 10.08 17.79
CA THR A 321 12.09 11.54 17.79
C THR A 321 11.73 12.18 16.46
N LYS A 322 12.00 11.50 15.33
CA LYS A 322 11.63 12.00 13.99
C LYS A 322 10.12 12.07 13.81
N VAL A 323 9.39 11.04 14.23
CA VAL A 323 7.93 10.98 14.13
C VAL A 323 7.29 11.95 15.11
N GLU A 324 7.71 11.96 16.37
CA GLU A 324 7.17 12.82 17.44
C GLU A 324 7.36 14.31 17.18
N ARG A 325 8.45 14.70 16.51
CA ARG A 325 8.68 16.10 16.11
C ARG A 325 7.54 16.65 15.26
N ILE A 326 6.86 15.80 14.50
CA ILE A 326 5.79 16.19 13.57
C ILE A 326 4.42 15.78 14.14
N ASN A 327 4.36 14.64 14.83
CA ASN A 327 3.16 14.11 15.48
C ASN A 327 3.43 13.94 16.97
N PRO A 328 3.43 15.03 17.76
CA PRO A 328 3.58 14.91 19.20
C PRO A 328 2.45 14.04 19.76
N PRO A 329 2.72 13.22 20.80
CA PRO A 329 1.69 12.46 21.47
C PRO A 329 0.57 13.38 21.95
N LEU A 330 -0.67 13.00 21.63
CA LEU A 330 -1.85 13.72 22.11
C LEU A 330 -2.02 13.53 23.62
N SER A 331 -2.57 14.54 24.28
CA SER A 331 -3.05 14.37 25.65
C SER A 331 -4.17 13.31 25.70
N GLU A 332 -4.42 12.74 26.87
CA GLU A 332 -5.49 11.74 27.04
C GLU A 332 -6.86 12.30 26.63
N GLU A 333 -7.15 13.56 26.97
CA GLU A 333 -8.36 14.26 26.58
C GLU A 333 -8.44 14.46 25.05
N ASP A 334 -7.35 14.88 24.41
CA ASP A 334 -7.28 15.02 22.95
C ASP A 334 -7.47 13.69 22.24
N PHE A 335 -6.83 12.65 22.76
CA PHE A 335 -6.94 11.29 22.22
C PHE A 335 -8.37 10.77 22.34
N GLN A 336 -9.05 11.01 23.48
CA GLN A 336 -10.45 10.63 23.66
C GLN A 336 -11.38 11.45 22.74
N ARG A 337 -11.11 12.75 22.57
CA ARG A 337 -11.85 13.59 21.61
C ARG A 337 -11.68 13.13 20.16
N GLU A 338 -10.47 12.68 19.80
CA GLU A 338 -10.20 12.06 18.51
C GLU A 338 -10.96 10.73 18.38
N HIS A 339 -10.88 9.87 19.39
CA HIS A 339 -11.50 8.57 19.43
C HIS A 339 -13.04 8.63 19.29
N ASP A 340 -13.67 9.59 19.98
CA ASP A 340 -15.12 9.79 20.03
C ASP A 340 -15.64 10.77 18.97
N SER A 341 -14.77 11.24 18.07
CA SER A 341 -15.13 12.26 17.08
C SER A 341 -16.30 11.81 16.19
N PRO A 342 -17.33 12.66 16.00
CA PRO A 342 -18.44 12.36 15.08
C PRO A 342 -17.98 12.30 13.62
N TYR A 343 -16.81 12.89 13.31
CA TYR A 343 -16.19 12.85 11.98
C TYR A 343 -15.45 11.54 11.69
N LYS A 344 -15.50 10.57 12.61
CA LYS A 344 -14.98 9.23 12.38
C LYS A 344 -15.77 8.59 11.24
N VAL A 345 -15.11 8.36 10.10
CA VAL A 345 -15.59 7.33 9.19
C VAL A 345 -15.47 6.03 9.99
N LYS A 346 -16.61 5.46 10.43
CA LYS A 346 -16.75 4.41 11.47
C LYS A 346 -15.77 3.22 11.38
N LYS A 347 -15.03 3.09 10.28
CA LYS A 347 -14.10 2.01 9.98
C LYS A 347 -12.60 2.35 10.22
N TYR A 348 -12.17 3.63 10.30
CA TYR A 348 -10.74 4.00 10.47
C TYR A 348 -10.50 5.33 11.22
N HIS A 349 -9.67 5.29 12.28
CA HIS A 349 -9.34 6.46 13.12
C HIS A 349 -8.39 7.49 12.48
N TYR A 350 -7.61 7.10 11.48
CA TYR A 350 -6.77 8.03 10.71
C TYR A 350 -7.55 9.20 10.05
N SER A 351 -8.89 9.09 9.96
CA SER A 351 -9.75 10.11 9.36
C SER A 351 -10.07 11.32 10.25
N PHE A 352 -9.59 11.37 11.49
CA PHE A 352 -9.79 12.53 12.37
C PHE A 352 -9.18 13.79 11.76
N ARG A 353 -9.98 14.85 11.63
CA ARG A 353 -9.55 16.15 11.10
C ARG A 353 -9.49 17.19 12.22
N LEU A 354 -8.33 17.81 12.38
CA LEU A 354 -8.13 18.98 13.23
C LEU A 354 -8.78 20.21 12.57
N PRO A 355 -9.25 21.20 13.35
CA PRO A 355 -9.79 22.45 12.82
C PRO A 355 -8.85 23.13 11.80
N GLU A 356 -7.54 23.03 12.03
CA GLU A 356 -6.49 23.56 11.16
C GLU A 356 -6.37 22.85 9.80
N GLU A 357 -6.92 21.65 9.66
CA GLU A 357 -7.02 20.93 8.38
C GLU A 357 -8.28 21.33 7.61
N LEU A 358 -9.23 21.99 8.25
CA LEU A 358 -10.47 22.48 7.66
C LEU A 358 -10.34 23.91 7.13
N THR A 359 -9.10 24.38 6.94
CA THR A 359 -8.82 25.63 6.24
C THR A 359 -9.19 25.47 4.75
N GLU A 360 -9.72 26.54 4.17
CA GLU A 360 -10.16 26.57 2.77
C GLU A 360 -9.06 26.13 1.82
N ASP A 361 -7.85 26.68 1.97
CA ASP A 361 -6.66 26.31 1.19
C ASP A 361 -6.36 24.80 1.24
N ASN A 362 -6.41 24.19 2.43
CA ASN A 362 -6.11 22.76 2.58
C ASN A 362 -7.22 21.89 1.99
N LEU A 363 -8.49 22.29 2.13
CA LEU A 363 -9.62 21.61 1.52
C LEU A 363 -9.55 21.69 0.00
N GLN A 364 -9.21 22.85 -0.55
CA GLN A 364 -9.01 23.08 -1.97
C GLN A 364 -7.86 22.22 -2.50
N ARG A 365 -6.70 22.22 -1.85
CA ARG A 365 -5.56 21.34 -2.22
C ARG A 365 -5.95 19.86 -2.18
N THR A 366 -6.62 19.44 -1.10
CA THR A 366 -7.09 18.06 -0.93
C THR A 366 -8.05 17.66 -2.03
N TYR A 367 -8.98 18.56 -2.38
CA TYR A 367 -9.93 18.36 -3.47
C TYR A 367 -9.23 18.25 -4.82
N ILE A 368 -8.34 19.19 -5.16
CA ILE A 368 -7.56 19.17 -6.39
C ILE A 368 -6.77 17.86 -6.52
N ASN A 369 -6.07 17.46 -5.45
CA ASN A 369 -5.28 16.24 -5.42
C ASN A 369 -6.15 14.99 -5.61
N LEU A 370 -7.30 14.93 -4.93
CA LEU A 370 -8.24 13.83 -5.11
C LEU A 370 -8.69 13.71 -6.56
N CYS A 371 -9.07 14.83 -7.16
CA CYS A 371 -9.66 14.81 -8.49
C CYS A 371 -8.63 14.50 -9.56
N THR A 372 -7.40 14.99 -9.36
CA THR A 372 -6.23 14.58 -10.14
C THR A 372 -6.03 13.07 -10.01
N ASN A 373 -6.00 12.53 -8.78
CA ASN A 373 -5.83 11.11 -8.51
C ASN A 373 -6.96 10.26 -9.13
N ALA A 374 -8.22 10.66 -8.98
CA ALA A 374 -9.38 9.99 -9.56
C ALA A 374 -9.39 10.01 -11.09
N PHE A 375 -8.98 11.12 -11.71
CA PHE A 375 -8.80 11.21 -13.16
C PHE A 375 -7.81 10.17 -13.67
N PHE A 376 -6.66 10.02 -13.00
CA PHE A 376 -5.68 9.00 -13.36
C PHE A 376 -6.18 7.57 -13.12
N HIS A 377 -6.89 7.31 -12.01
CA HIS A 377 -7.45 5.98 -11.76
C HIS A 377 -8.58 5.58 -12.72
N ASN A 378 -9.38 6.54 -13.19
CA ASN A 378 -10.53 6.26 -14.07
C ASN A 378 -10.17 6.24 -15.56
N LYS A 379 -9.07 6.90 -15.96
CA LYS A 379 -8.55 6.81 -17.34
C LYS A 379 -8.29 5.36 -17.74
N ASP A 380 -7.69 4.59 -16.84
CA ASP A 380 -7.35 3.17 -17.05
C ASP A 380 -8.58 2.29 -17.38
N LYS A 381 -9.79 2.75 -17.01
CA LYS A 381 -11.06 2.02 -17.21
C LYS A 381 -11.90 2.55 -18.38
N THR A 382 -11.54 3.69 -18.98
CA THR A 382 -12.35 4.37 -20.00
C THR A 382 -11.51 4.73 -21.22
N VAL A 383 -11.05 3.72 -21.96
CA VAL A 383 -10.46 3.90 -23.29
C VAL A 383 -11.59 4.19 -24.29
N ARG A 384 -11.96 5.46 -24.45
CA ARG A 384 -12.73 5.94 -25.61
C ARG A 384 -11.81 6.83 -26.44
N GLU A 385 -11.91 6.76 -27.77
CA GLU A 385 -11.08 7.57 -28.71
C GLU A 385 -11.17 9.08 -28.46
N GLU A 386 -12.24 9.53 -27.79
CA GLU A 386 -12.50 10.93 -27.45
C GLU A 386 -11.71 11.41 -26.20
N ASN A 387 -11.13 10.50 -25.42
CA ASN A 387 -10.39 10.82 -24.20
C ASN A 387 -8.92 11.09 -24.52
N LEU A 388 -8.35 12.14 -23.91
CA LEU A 388 -6.95 12.54 -24.11
C LEU A 388 -6.01 11.33 -23.90
N ASP A 389 -5.27 10.93 -24.94
CA ASP A 389 -4.33 9.82 -24.87
C ASP A 389 -3.04 10.24 -24.14
N LEU A 390 -3.08 10.20 -22.79
CA LEU A 390 -1.92 10.49 -21.95
C LEU A 390 -0.80 9.43 -22.03
N ASP A 391 -0.99 8.33 -22.75
CA ASP A 391 0.03 7.29 -22.90
C ASP A 391 0.95 7.60 -24.09
N SER A 392 0.49 8.45 -25.01
CA SER A 392 1.31 9.06 -26.05
C SER A 392 2.11 10.28 -25.58
N LEU A 393 1.78 10.82 -24.40
CA LEU A 393 2.43 12.02 -23.86
C LEU A 393 3.73 11.65 -23.13
N THR A 394 4.76 12.44 -23.36
CA THR A 394 6.00 12.40 -22.58
C THR A 394 5.75 12.82 -21.13
N SER A 395 6.65 12.45 -20.20
CA SER A 395 6.53 12.84 -18.79
C SER A 395 6.38 14.37 -18.59
N GLN A 396 7.07 15.19 -19.40
CA GLN A 396 6.94 16.64 -19.38
C GLN A 396 5.57 17.13 -19.86
N GLU A 397 4.98 16.51 -20.88
CA GLU A 397 3.64 16.85 -21.36
C GLU A 397 2.57 16.43 -20.37
N ARG A 398 2.75 15.28 -19.71
CA ARG A 398 1.88 14.85 -18.61
C ARG A 398 1.94 15.83 -17.44
N GLU A 399 3.12 16.26 -17.02
CA GLU A 399 3.27 17.30 -15.99
C GLU A 399 2.57 18.60 -16.41
N LYS A 400 2.66 19.01 -17.67
CA LYS A 400 1.93 20.17 -18.20
C LYS A 400 0.42 19.98 -18.17
N VAL A 401 -0.09 18.80 -18.51
CA VAL A 401 -1.53 18.48 -18.44
C VAL A 401 -2.00 18.49 -16.98
N ILE A 402 -1.24 17.87 -16.06
CA ILE A 402 -1.53 17.91 -14.62
C ILE A 402 -1.55 19.35 -14.14
N TYR A 403 -0.53 20.14 -14.49
CA TYR A 403 -0.44 21.55 -14.12
C TYR A 403 -1.64 22.34 -14.67
N LYS A 404 -2.01 22.14 -15.94
CA LYS A 404 -3.16 22.81 -16.55
C LYS A 404 -4.48 22.40 -15.87
N LEU A 405 -4.67 21.12 -15.58
CA LEU A 405 -5.85 20.62 -14.88
C LEU A 405 -5.92 21.14 -13.44
N LYS A 406 -4.80 21.15 -12.72
CA LYS A 406 -4.69 21.75 -11.38
C LYS A 406 -5.03 23.23 -11.45
N LYS A 407 -4.48 23.97 -12.41
CA LYS A 407 -4.76 25.39 -12.61
C LYS A 407 -6.22 25.65 -12.96
N GLU A 408 -6.82 24.87 -13.86
CA GLU A 408 -8.24 24.97 -14.19
C GLU A 408 -9.12 24.69 -12.96
N LEU A 409 -8.74 23.71 -12.12
CA LEU A 409 -9.42 23.44 -10.85
C LEU A 409 -9.24 24.58 -9.85
N GLU A 410 -8.04 25.16 -9.75
CA GLU A 410 -7.73 26.33 -8.92
C GLU A 410 -8.54 27.55 -9.37
N ASP A 411 -8.56 27.85 -10.66
CA ASP A 411 -9.33 28.94 -11.27
C ASP A 411 -10.84 28.74 -11.02
N MET A 412 -11.36 27.52 -11.23
CA MET A 412 -12.77 27.21 -10.93
C MET A 412 -13.10 27.36 -9.45
N SER A 413 -12.17 27.06 -8.56
CA SER A 413 -12.37 27.29 -7.12
C SER A 413 -12.23 28.76 -6.70
N ALA A 414 -11.41 29.55 -7.40
CA ALA A 414 -11.19 30.96 -7.09
C ALA A 414 -12.30 31.88 -7.63
N VAL A 415 -13.02 31.45 -8.68
CA VAL A 415 -14.12 32.22 -9.32
C VAL A 415 -15.46 32.05 -8.60
N ALA A 416 -15.51 31.28 -7.50
CA ALA A 416 -16.65 31.30 -6.59
C ALA A 416 -16.70 32.66 -5.88
N ASP A 417 -17.43 33.61 -6.45
CA ASP A 417 -17.68 34.93 -5.89
C ASP A 417 -18.09 34.82 -4.41
N HIS A 418 -17.72 35.79 -3.56
CA HIS A 418 -17.92 35.76 -2.11
C HIS A 418 -19.39 35.56 -1.61
N GLN A 419 -20.37 35.47 -2.51
CA GLN A 419 -21.76 35.16 -2.20
C GLN A 419 -22.20 33.75 -2.62
N ASP A 420 -21.44 33.05 -3.46
CA ASP A 420 -21.75 31.71 -3.91
C ASP A 420 -20.81 30.69 -3.25
N SER A 421 -21.39 29.90 -2.36
CA SER A 421 -20.71 28.75 -1.72
C SER A 421 -19.95 27.91 -2.76
N PHE A 422 -18.80 27.36 -2.39
CA PHE A 422 -18.01 26.35 -3.13
C PHE A 422 -18.86 25.16 -3.67
N PHE A 423 -20.11 25.03 -3.20
CA PHE A 423 -21.08 23.99 -3.57
C PHE A 423 -22.33 24.51 -4.31
N SER A 424 -22.38 25.76 -4.74
CA SER A 424 -23.51 26.28 -5.51
C SER A 424 -23.60 25.61 -6.89
N PRO A 425 -24.82 25.37 -7.41
CA PRO A 425 -25.01 24.67 -8.68
C PRO A 425 -24.69 25.61 -9.87
N VAL A 426 -23.40 25.78 -10.20
CA VAL A 426 -22.95 26.56 -11.36
C VAL A 426 -22.88 25.68 -12.62
N MET A 427 -23.12 26.30 -13.79
CA MET A 427 -23.36 25.70 -15.10
C MET A 427 -22.45 24.53 -15.53
N LYS A 428 -23.10 23.45 -15.97
CA LYS A 428 -22.56 22.12 -16.28
C LYS A 428 -21.57 22.08 -17.45
N SER A 429 -20.27 22.10 -17.16
CA SER A 429 -19.28 21.61 -18.12
C SER A 429 -19.27 20.06 -18.16
N PRO A 430 -18.82 19.41 -19.25
CA PRO A 430 -18.66 17.95 -19.31
C PRO A 430 -17.72 17.41 -18.21
N THR A 431 -16.66 18.16 -17.92
CA THR A 431 -15.73 17.90 -16.81
C THR A 431 -16.48 17.91 -15.48
N GLN A 432 -17.35 18.90 -15.26
CA GLN A 432 -18.18 19.04 -14.05
C GLN A 432 -19.22 17.90 -13.89
N THR A 433 -19.73 17.36 -15.00
CA THR A 433 -20.68 16.23 -14.99
C THR A 433 -19.98 14.92 -14.61
N GLN A 434 -18.81 14.64 -15.18
CA GLN A 434 -17.97 13.52 -14.73
C GLN A 434 -17.55 13.71 -13.27
N PHE A 435 -17.26 14.95 -12.88
CA PHE A 435 -16.97 15.33 -11.50
C PHE A 435 -18.13 15.08 -10.54
N GLY A 436 -19.36 15.41 -10.93
CA GLY A 436 -20.56 15.14 -10.12
C GLY A 436 -20.79 13.65 -9.92
N ILE A 437 -20.44 12.83 -10.93
CA ILE A 437 -20.48 11.37 -10.84
C ILE A 437 -19.36 10.85 -9.92
N TRP A 438 -18.14 11.38 -10.04
CA TRP A 438 -17.03 11.03 -9.13
C TRP A 438 -17.30 11.46 -7.70
N LYS A 439 -17.90 12.63 -7.49
CA LYS A 439 -18.35 13.13 -6.18
C LYS A 439 -19.39 12.21 -5.54
N LYS A 440 -20.29 11.62 -6.33
CA LYS A 440 -21.26 10.64 -5.82
C LYS A 440 -20.63 9.27 -5.50
N ASN A 441 -19.62 8.85 -6.26
CA ASN A 441 -19.05 7.50 -6.17
C ASN A 441 -17.83 7.37 -5.24
N LEU A 442 -17.00 8.40 -5.10
CA LEU A 442 -15.80 8.38 -4.24
C LEU A 442 -16.10 8.81 -2.79
N PHE A 443 -17.27 9.37 -2.53
CA PHE A 443 -17.38 10.47 -1.57
C PHE A 443 -18.64 10.51 -0.72
N ILE A 444 -19.21 9.36 -0.37
CA ILE A 444 -20.26 9.32 0.67
C ILE A 444 -19.72 9.99 1.96
N PRO A 445 -18.53 9.65 2.50
CA PRO A 445 -18.12 10.20 3.79
C PRO A 445 -17.74 11.69 3.77
N LEU A 446 -17.03 12.19 2.75
CA LEU A 446 -16.63 13.61 2.76
C LEU A 446 -17.78 14.54 2.34
N THR A 447 -18.65 14.10 1.43
CA THR A 447 -19.80 14.91 1.03
C THR A 447 -20.78 15.00 2.20
N ASP A 448 -21.08 13.87 2.85
CA ASP A 448 -21.92 13.84 4.05
C ASP A 448 -21.33 14.72 5.18
N GLN A 449 -20.00 14.70 5.37
CA GLN A 449 -19.32 15.50 6.41
C GLN A 449 -19.29 17.00 6.10
N LEU A 450 -19.07 17.38 4.83
CA LEU A 450 -19.10 18.79 4.42
C LEU A 450 -20.53 19.34 4.42
N GLU A 451 -21.52 18.51 4.06
CA GLU A 451 -22.94 18.84 4.13
C GLU A 451 -23.40 18.98 5.58
N GLU A 452 -22.95 18.09 6.49
CA GLU A 452 -23.21 18.21 7.92
C GLU A 452 -22.54 19.47 8.52
N GLN A 453 -21.31 19.80 8.13
CA GLN A 453 -20.66 21.04 8.59
C GLN A 453 -21.35 22.30 8.07
N ALA A 454 -21.79 22.29 6.81
CA ALA A 454 -22.60 23.37 6.27
C ALA A 454 -23.90 23.50 7.07
N GLN A 455 -24.57 22.38 7.36
CA GLN A 455 -25.79 22.36 8.16
C GLN A 455 -25.56 22.91 9.57
N ARG A 456 -24.47 22.53 10.27
CA ARG A 456 -24.15 23.05 11.60
C ARG A 456 -23.88 24.55 11.58
N LYS A 457 -23.15 25.08 10.58
CA LYS A 457 -22.98 26.53 10.44
C LYS A 457 -24.30 27.24 10.18
N PHE A 458 -25.19 26.64 9.38
CA PHE A 458 -26.54 27.15 9.19
C PHE A 458 -27.33 27.15 10.51
N ASP A 459 -27.23 26.10 11.31
CA ASP A 459 -27.91 25.97 12.60
C ASP A 459 -27.37 27.00 13.61
N GLU A 460 -26.05 27.18 13.70
CA GLU A 460 -25.41 28.22 14.53
C GLU A 460 -25.85 29.63 14.12
N GLN A 461 -25.89 29.92 12.82
CA GLN A 461 -26.38 31.22 12.32
C GLN A 461 -27.86 31.41 12.62
N ASN A 462 -28.67 30.37 12.50
CA ASN A 462 -30.10 30.42 12.81
C ASN A 462 -30.34 30.60 14.32
N GLU A 463 -29.55 29.95 15.16
CA GLU A 463 -29.61 30.12 16.61
C GLU A 463 -29.16 31.53 17.01
N ALA A 464 -28.08 32.04 16.43
CA ALA A 464 -27.63 33.43 16.64
C ALA A 464 -28.72 34.43 16.23
N LYS A 465 -29.38 34.22 15.08
CA LYS A 465 -30.54 35.02 14.65
C LYS A 465 -31.71 34.91 15.63
N ARG A 466 -31.96 33.73 16.21
CA ARG A 466 -33.03 33.54 17.20
C ARG A 466 -32.73 34.29 18.49
N ARG A 467 -31.51 34.17 19.03
CA ARG A 467 -31.04 34.92 20.20
C ARG A 467 -31.10 36.43 19.99
N ALA A 468 -30.71 36.92 18.81
CA ALA A 468 -30.81 38.34 18.45
C ALA A 468 -32.27 38.83 18.38
N LYS A 469 -33.20 38.00 17.91
CA LYS A 469 -34.65 38.32 17.93
C LYS A 469 -35.20 38.35 19.36
N GLU A 470 -34.81 37.40 20.20
CA GLU A 470 -35.19 37.34 21.61
C GLU A 470 -34.68 38.57 22.38
N GLN A 471 -33.43 38.97 22.17
CA GLN A 471 -32.86 40.19 22.75
C GLN A 471 -33.60 41.46 22.30
N ASN A 472 -33.96 41.56 21.01
CA ASN A 472 -34.75 42.68 20.50
C ASN A 472 -36.17 42.72 21.08
N LEU A 473 -36.79 41.56 21.33
CA LEU A 473 -38.10 41.45 21.98
C LEU A 473 -38.03 41.87 23.44
N ALA A 474 -37.01 41.41 24.18
CA ALA A 474 -36.78 41.81 25.57
C ALA A 474 -36.56 43.32 25.68
N PHE A 475 -35.72 43.90 24.81
CA PHE A 475 -35.49 45.35 24.76
C PHE A 475 -36.78 46.13 24.46
N ARG A 476 -37.63 45.64 23.54
CA ARG A 476 -38.93 46.28 23.25
C ARG A 476 -39.92 46.18 24.42
N GLN A 477 -39.88 45.09 25.19
CA GLN A 477 -40.74 44.95 26.38
C GLN A 477 -40.29 45.86 27.52
N GLU A 478 -38.97 46.06 27.72
CA GLU A 478 -38.44 47.01 28.71
C GLU A 478 -38.80 48.47 28.34
N VAL A 479 -38.70 48.85 27.07
CA VAL A 479 -39.08 50.20 26.61
C VAL A 479 -40.60 50.43 26.70
N SER A 480 -41.41 49.39 26.50
CA SER A 480 -42.87 49.48 26.65
C SER A 480 -43.32 49.51 28.13
N GLY A 481 -42.48 49.07 29.07
CA GLY A 481 -42.76 49.11 30.52
C GLY A 481 -42.41 50.44 31.19
N LEU A 482 -41.61 51.30 30.55
CA LEU A 482 -41.19 52.58 31.12
C LEU A 482 -42.14 53.75 30.83
N HIS A 483 -43.18 53.57 30.00
CA HIS A 483 -43.98 54.68 29.49
C HIS A 483 -45.31 54.96 30.19
N ASP A 484 -45.59 54.36 31.34
CA ASP A 484 -46.89 54.58 32.02
C ASP A 484 -46.82 54.79 33.54
N ILE A 485 -45.67 55.26 34.06
CA ILE A 485 -45.60 55.74 35.45
C ILE A 485 -46.37 57.08 35.59
N ASP A 486 -46.29 57.96 34.59
CA ASP A 486 -47.01 59.25 34.61
C ASP A 486 -48.53 59.14 34.41
N ALA A 487 -49.04 58.05 33.82
CA ALA A 487 -50.49 57.84 33.72
C ALA A 487 -51.08 57.15 34.95
N GLN A 488 -50.27 56.44 35.74
CA GLN A 488 -50.72 55.91 37.04
C GLN A 488 -50.86 57.01 38.09
N ASP A 489 -50.02 58.05 38.05
CA ASP A 489 -50.15 59.20 38.98
C ASP A 489 -51.38 60.08 38.69
N ARG A 490 -51.91 60.10 37.46
CA ARG A 490 -53.16 60.80 37.12
C ARG A 490 -54.44 60.08 37.56
N LYS A 491 -54.35 58.84 38.05
CA LYS A 491 -55.49 58.11 38.62
C LYS A 491 -55.54 58.16 40.15
N LEU A 492 -54.57 58.81 40.79
CA LEU A 492 -54.46 58.94 42.26
C LEU A 492 -54.70 60.37 42.78
N GLN A 493 -55.11 61.31 41.91
CA GLN A 493 -55.74 62.59 42.26
C GLN A 493 -57.17 62.59 41.74
#